data_AF-A0A374W908-F1
#
_entry.id   AF-A0A374W908-F1
#
_cell.length_a   1.000
_cell.length_b   1.000
_cell.length_c   1.000
_cell.angle_alpha   90.00
_cell.angle_beta   90.00
_cell.angle_gamma   90.00
#
_symmetry.space_group_name_H-M   'P 1'
#
loop_
_entity.id
_entity.type
_entity.pdbx_description
1 polymer ?
#
loop_
_entity_poly.entity_id
_entity_poly.type
_entity_poly.pdbx_seq_one_letter_code
_entity_poly.pdbx_strand_id
1 'polypeptide(L)'
;MSSKELKKVVQRRGQMGRAYPVCLRTAVLRDYLSGMSRSEVARKYSLPDASIISHWKRKFACTEDLKASTIMVKRRNKRLLQTDMESAQSNRIRELERALSKTQKALSDKDKQLAEATLHFRLSETMIDLAEEKFGVEIRKNFGSKP
;
A
#
# COMPACT_ATOMS: atom_id res chain seq x y z
N MET A 1 -32.44 36.87 41.21
CA MET A 1 -31.84 36.67 39.86
C MET A 1 -32.76 35.75 39.07
N SER A 2 -33.37 36.27 38.01
CA SER A 2 -34.53 35.71 37.31
C SER A 2 -34.18 34.49 36.43
N SER A 3 -34.98 33.42 36.50
CA SER A 3 -34.89 32.16 35.73
C SER A 3 -35.02 32.30 34.20
N LYS A 4 -34.85 33.51 33.64
CA LYS A 4 -34.92 33.80 32.19
C LYS A 4 -33.60 33.63 31.45
N GLU A 5 -32.47 33.52 32.15
CA GLU A 5 -31.12 33.44 31.53
C GLU A 5 -30.71 32.02 31.08
N LEU A 6 -31.34 30.95 31.59
CA LEU A 6 -30.92 29.56 31.33
C LEU A 6 -31.58 28.89 30.10
N LYS A 7 -32.31 29.64 29.26
CA LYS A 7 -33.01 29.09 28.06
C LYS A 7 -32.53 29.68 26.74
N LYS A 8 -31.23 29.99 26.60
CA LYS A 8 -30.64 30.50 25.34
C LYS A 8 -29.75 29.50 24.57
N VAL A 9 -29.80 28.21 24.90
CA VAL A 9 -29.05 27.17 24.16
C VAL A 9 -29.90 26.47 23.08
N VAL A 10 -31.20 26.76 23.03
CA VAL A 10 -32.12 26.14 22.07
C VAL A 10 -32.59 27.20 21.08
N GLN A 11 -32.38 26.91 19.79
CA GLN A 11 -32.79 27.67 18.61
C GLN A 11 -31.77 28.66 18.03
N ARG A 12 -30.80 28.10 17.30
CA ARG A 12 -30.49 28.64 15.96
C ARG A 12 -31.04 27.66 14.92
N ARG A 13 -32.36 27.53 14.85
CA ARG A 13 -33.00 27.09 13.60
C ARG A 13 -32.47 28.05 12.55
N GLY A 14 -31.82 27.54 11.50
CA GLY A 14 -31.27 28.38 10.44
C GLY A 14 -32.35 29.38 10.02
N GLN A 15 -32.06 30.67 10.18
CA GLN A 15 -32.96 31.72 9.70
C GLN A 15 -33.14 31.46 8.20
N MET A 16 -34.32 31.00 7.81
CA MET A 16 -34.71 30.83 6.41
C MET A 16 -34.45 32.16 5.71
N GLY A 17 -33.43 32.21 4.86
CA GLY A 17 -32.99 33.41 4.13
C GLY A 17 -31.54 33.87 4.35
N ARG A 18 -30.81 33.40 5.38
CA ARG A 18 -29.36 33.71 5.51
C ARG A 18 -28.48 32.56 5.05
N ALA A 19 -27.53 32.85 4.16
CA ALA A 19 -26.53 31.89 3.71
C ALA A 19 -25.66 31.42 4.90
N TYR A 20 -25.43 30.11 5.00
CA TYR A 20 -24.58 29.54 6.05
C TYR A 20 -23.15 30.10 5.96
N PRO A 21 -22.47 30.33 7.10
CA PRO A 21 -21.08 30.79 7.12
C PRO A 21 -20.15 29.86 6.32
N VAL A 22 -19.15 30.44 5.65
CA VAL A 22 -18.19 29.67 4.82
C VAL A 22 -17.42 28.67 5.69
N CYS A 23 -16.97 29.07 6.87
CA CYS A 23 -16.26 28.19 7.80
C CYS A 23 -17.06 26.93 8.16
N LEU A 24 -18.38 27.08 8.38
CA LEU A 24 -19.29 25.97 8.69
C LEU A 24 -19.45 25.04 7.49
N ARG A 25 -19.69 25.59 6.29
CA ARG A 25 -19.81 24.81 5.05
C ARG A 25 -18.54 24.00 4.76
N THR A 26 -17.38 24.62 4.92
CA THR A 26 -16.07 23.98 4.72
C THR A 26 -15.82 22.89 5.75
N ALA A 27 -16.15 23.12 7.03
CA ALA A 27 -16.01 22.12 8.08
C ALA A 27 -16.92 20.90 7.84
N VAL A 28 -18.20 21.14 7.51
CA VAL A 28 -19.18 20.10 7.18
C VAL A 28 -18.72 19.25 6.00
N LEU A 29 -18.23 19.88 4.93
CA LEU A 29 -17.76 19.17 3.76
C LEU A 29 -16.48 18.39 4.01
N ARG A 30 -15.52 18.94 4.77
CA ARG A 30 -14.31 18.22 5.18
C ARG A 30 -14.65 16.94 5.91
N ASP A 31 -15.56 17.04 6.87
CA ASP A 31 -16.03 15.96 7.71
C ASP A 31 -16.75 14.87 6.90
N TYR A 32 -17.62 15.26 5.97
CA TYR A 32 -18.27 14.34 5.04
C TYR A 32 -17.27 13.65 4.08
N LEU A 33 -16.34 14.41 3.49
CA LEU A 33 -15.32 13.87 2.57
C LEU A 33 -14.26 13.01 3.28
N SER A 34 -14.14 13.14 4.60
CA SER A 34 -13.31 12.27 5.44
C SER A 34 -13.92 10.89 5.69
N GLY A 35 -15.21 10.69 5.34
CA GLY A 35 -15.89 9.39 5.39
C GLY A 35 -17.07 9.30 6.35
N MET A 36 -17.42 10.36 7.10
CA MET A 36 -18.60 10.35 7.98
C MET A 36 -19.91 10.35 7.17
N SER A 37 -20.94 9.69 7.71
CA SER A 37 -22.23 9.63 7.03
C SER A 37 -22.93 11.00 7.02
N ARG A 38 -23.79 11.25 6.02
CA ARG A 38 -24.52 12.54 5.93
C ARG A 38 -25.36 12.81 7.18
N SER A 39 -25.97 11.76 7.72
CA SER A 39 -26.79 11.82 8.93
C SER A 39 -25.96 12.12 10.17
N GLU A 40 -24.76 11.55 10.30
CA GLU A 40 -23.83 11.88 11.38
C GLU A 40 -23.35 13.32 11.32
N VAL A 41 -22.96 13.78 10.14
CA VAL A 41 -22.50 15.17 9.95
C VAL A 41 -23.63 16.15 10.22
N ALA A 42 -24.85 15.86 9.76
CA ALA A 42 -26.02 16.69 10.04
C ALA A 42 -26.30 16.79 11.55
N ARG A 43 -26.21 15.68 12.29
CA ARG A 43 -26.33 15.70 13.77
C ARG A 43 -25.21 16.51 14.42
N LYS A 44 -23.95 16.29 14.01
CA LYS A 44 -22.77 16.95 14.57
C LYS A 44 -22.83 18.48 14.46
N TYR A 45 -23.29 18.98 13.31
CA TYR A 45 -23.39 20.41 13.04
C TYR A 45 -24.80 20.98 13.24
N SER A 46 -25.73 20.20 13.81
CA SER A 46 -27.13 20.59 14.01
C SER A 46 -27.80 21.14 12.75
N LEU A 47 -27.56 20.49 11.60
CA LEU A 47 -28.15 20.88 10.32
C LEU A 47 -29.59 20.36 10.23
N PRO A 48 -30.55 21.20 9.77
CA PRO A 48 -31.96 20.80 9.65
C PRO A 48 -32.20 19.65 8.67
N ASP A 49 -31.40 19.57 7.60
CA ASP A 49 -31.54 18.55 6.56
C ASP A 49 -30.16 18.10 6.07
N ALA A 50 -29.99 16.78 5.96
CA ALA A 50 -28.79 16.13 5.43
C ALA A 50 -28.64 16.34 3.91
N SER A 51 -29.71 16.68 3.19
CA SER A 51 -29.67 16.98 1.76
C SER A 51 -28.82 18.21 1.42
N ILE A 52 -28.72 19.17 2.36
CA ILE A 52 -27.93 20.40 2.25
C ILE A 52 -26.44 20.08 2.01
N ILE A 53 -25.94 18.99 2.61
CA ILE A 53 -24.57 18.52 2.44
C ILE A 53 -24.32 18.10 0.98
N SER A 54 -25.29 17.46 0.33
CA SER A 54 -25.20 17.05 -1.08
C SER A 54 -25.19 18.26 -2.01
N HIS A 55 -26.02 19.27 -1.70
CA HIS A 55 -26.02 20.55 -2.42
C HIS A 55 -24.66 21.27 -2.29
N TRP A 56 -24.12 21.35 -1.07
CA TRP A 56 -22.81 21.96 -0.84
C TRP A 56 -21.67 21.18 -1.49
N LYS A 57 -21.73 19.84 -1.51
CA LYS A 57 -20.75 19.02 -2.24
C LYS A 57 -20.76 19.41 -3.71
N ARG A 58 -21.94 19.47 -4.34
CA ARG A 58 -22.04 19.83 -5.77
C ARG A 58 -21.49 21.24 -6.06
N LYS A 59 -21.76 22.20 -5.17
CA LYS A 59 -21.41 23.61 -5.37
C LYS A 59 -19.97 23.97 -4.97
N PHE A 60 -19.37 23.25 -4.01
CA PHE A 60 -18.09 23.61 -3.39
C PHE A 60 -17.04 22.48 -3.39
N ALA A 61 -17.29 21.30 -3.96
CA ALA A 61 -16.30 20.21 -3.94
C ALA A 61 -15.03 20.48 -4.77
N CYS A 62 -15.02 21.50 -5.63
CA CYS A 62 -13.88 21.84 -6.49
C CYS A 62 -13.02 23.01 -5.99
N THR A 63 -13.28 23.59 -4.82
CA THR A 63 -12.33 24.57 -4.26
C THR A 63 -11.05 23.85 -3.81
N GLU A 64 -9.91 24.30 -4.32
CA GLU A 64 -8.59 23.72 -4.05
C GLU A 64 -8.29 23.61 -2.54
N ASP A 65 -8.78 24.56 -1.73
CA ASP A 65 -8.68 24.55 -0.27
C ASP A 65 -9.32 23.31 0.38
N LEU A 66 -10.45 22.86 -0.15
CA LEU A 66 -11.18 21.72 0.38
C LEU A 66 -10.48 20.40 0.01
N LYS A 67 -9.89 20.33 -1.19
CA LYS A 67 -9.09 19.19 -1.63
C LYS A 67 -7.83 19.03 -0.78
N ALA A 68 -7.06 20.10 -0.61
CA ALA A 68 -5.85 20.10 0.22
C ALA A 68 -6.15 19.71 1.68
N SER A 69 -7.21 20.27 2.26
CA SER A 69 -7.65 19.96 3.62
C SER A 69 -8.10 18.50 3.77
N THR A 70 -8.82 17.96 2.78
CA THR A 70 -9.27 16.55 2.79
C THR A 70 -8.09 15.57 2.66
N ILE A 71 -7.08 15.89 1.85
CA ILE A 71 -5.87 15.06 1.71
C ILE A 71 -5.12 14.97 3.05
N MET A 72 -4.98 16.09 3.76
CA MET A 72 -4.35 16.09 5.09
C MET A 72 -5.10 15.25 6.12
N VAL A 73 -6.44 15.33 6.13
CA VAL A 73 -7.28 14.52 7.03
C VAL A 73 -7.17 13.03 6.71
N LYS A 74 -7.21 12.65 5.43
CA LYS A 74 -7.01 11.26 5.01
C LYS A 74 -5.62 10.74 5.39
N ARG A 75 -4.58 11.56 5.23
CA ARG A 75 -3.20 11.22 5.65
C ARG A 75 -3.09 11.02 7.16
N ARG A 76 -3.77 11.87 7.96
CA ARG A 76 -3.83 11.74 9.42
C ARG A 76 -4.56 10.47 9.84
N ASN A 77 -5.75 10.20 9.27
CA ASN A 77 -6.52 9.01 9.60
C ASN A 77 -5.80 7.72 9.18
N LYS A 78 -5.11 7.72 8.04
CA LYS A 78 -4.26 6.59 7.64
C LYS A 78 -3.16 6.30 8.67
N ARG A 79 -2.54 7.34 9.24
CA ARG A 79 -1.52 7.18 10.30
C ARG A 79 -2.13 6.72 11.62
N LEU A 80 -3.36 7.10 11.94
CA LEU A 80 -4.07 6.66 13.15
C LEU A 80 -4.55 5.20 13.06
N LEU A 81 -4.87 4.73 11.85
CA LEU A 81 -5.30 3.35 11.62
C LEU A 81 -4.13 2.36 11.53
N GLN A 82 -2.93 2.84 11.25
CA GLN A 82 -1.75 2.01 11.17
C GLN A 82 -1.25 1.71 12.59
N THR A 83 -1.67 0.57 13.14
CA THR A 83 -1.18 0.12 14.44
C THR A 83 0.30 -0.24 14.35
N ASP A 84 1.03 -0.12 15.46
CA ASP A 84 2.46 -0.50 15.50
C ASP A 84 2.70 -1.94 15.01
N MET A 85 1.70 -2.81 15.24
CA MET A 85 1.69 -4.20 14.77
C MET A 85 1.61 -4.31 13.23
N GLU A 86 0.73 -3.55 12.57
CA GLU A 86 0.62 -3.53 11.10
C GLU A 86 1.88 -2.98 10.42
N SER A 87 2.53 -2.00 11.07
CA SER A 87 3.81 -1.45 10.62
C SER A 87 4.93 -2.48 10.72
N ALA A 88 5.02 -3.21 11.84
CA ALA A 88 5.99 -4.28 12.05
C ALA A 88 5.79 -5.43 11.05
N GLN A 89 4.55 -5.83 10.80
CA GLN A 89 4.20 -6.86 9.81
C GLN A 89 4.58 -6.42 8.39
N SER A 90 4.30 -5.17 8.01
CA SER A 90 4.68 -4.63 6.70
C SER A 90 6.19 -4.64 6.48
N ASN A 91 6.97 -4.32 7.51
CA ASN A 91 8.43 -4.37 7.45
C ASN A 91 8.93 -5.81 7.33
N ARG A 92 8.34 -6.75 8.07
CA ARG A 92 8.69 -8.17 8.01
C ARG A 92 8.39 -8.77 6.64
N ILE A 93 7.25 -8.45 6.04
CA ILE A 93 6.89 -8.88 4.67
C ILE A 93 7.95 -8.39 3.69
N ARG A 94 8.31 -7.10 3.74
CA ARG A 94 9.33 -6.53 2.84
C ARG A 94 10.70 -7.18 3.02
N GLU A 95 11.07 -7.53 4.23
CA GLU A 95 12.31 -8.25 4.51
C GLU A 95 12.29 -9.67 3.93
N LEU A 96 11.20 -10.41 4.13
CA LEU A 96 11.00 -11.75 3.59
C LEU A 96 11.01 -11.75 2.06
N GLU A 97 10.36 -10.80 1.41
CA GLU A 97 10.39 -10.64 -0.05
C GLU A 97 11.80 -10.43 -0.59
N ARG A 98 12.63 -9.61 0.09
CA ARG A 98 14.03 -9.43 -0.28
C ARG A 98 14.86 -10.69 -0.08
N ALA A 99 14.64 -11.41 1.02
CA ALA A 99 15.34 -12.66 1.29
C ALA A 99 15.00 -13.70 0.21
N LEU A 100 13.71 -13.85 -0.11
CA LEU A 100 13.23 -14.77 -1.15
C LEU A 100 13.86 -14.42 -2.51
N SER A 101 13.79 -13.15 -2.92
CA SER A 101 14.41 -12.69 -4.17
C SER A 101 15.90 -13.01 -4.26
N LYS A 102 16.66 -12.79 -3.18
CA LYS A 102 18.09 -13.15 -3.12
C LYS A 102 18.31 -14.65 -3.26
N THR A 103 17.54 -15.47 -2.53
CA THR A 103 17.67 -16.94 -2.60
C THR A 103 17.34 -17.47 -3.98
N GLN A 104 16.31 -16.94 -4.63
CA GLN A 104 15.90 -17.37 -5.95
C GLN A 104 16.93 -17.02 -7.03
N LYS A 105 17.57 -15.84 -6.92
CA LYS A 105 18.68 -15.47 -7.79
C LYS A 105 19.87 -16.42 -7.60
N ALA A 106 20.27 -16.68 -6.34
CA ALA A 106 21.37 -17.59 -6.04
C ALA A 106 21.11 -19.02 -6.56
N LEU A 107 19.85 -19.49 -6.48
CA LEU A 107 19.45 -20.78 -7.03
C LEU A 107 19.61 -20.81 -8.55
N SER A 108 19.10 -19.78 -9.24
CA SER A 108 19.25 -19.67 -10.70
C SER A 108 20.71 -19.62 -11.16
N ASP A 109 21.59 -18.97 -10.41
CA ASP A 109 23.02 -18.90 -10.73
C ASP A 109 23.69 -20.27 -10.52
N LYS A 110 23.31 -21.00 -9.47
CA LYS A 110 23.77 -22.38 -9.22
C LYS A 110 23.32 -23.35 -10.31
N ASP A 111 22.08 -23.23 -10.78
CA ASP A 111 21.55 -24.09 -11.85
C ASP A 111 22.30 -23.88 -13.17
N LYS A 112 22.67 -22.63 -13.48
CA LYS A 112 23.51 -22.32 -14.64
C LYS A 112 24.90 -22.94 -14.53
N GLN A 113 25.55 -22.79 -13.39
CA GLN A 113 26.86 -23.41 -13.14
C GLN A 113 26.80 -24.94 -13.26
N LEU A 114 25.72 -25.56 -12.76
CA LEU A 114 25.52 -27.00 -12.88
C LEU A 114 25.33 -27.43 -14.34
N ALA A 115 24.57 -26.67 -15.13
CA ALA A 115 24.38 -26.94 -16.55
C ALA A 115 25.70 -26.81 -17.34
N GLU A 116 26.49 -25.76 -17.07
CA GLU A 116 27.81 -25.55 -17.66
C GLU A 116 28.77 -26.69 -17.31
N ALA A 117 28.84 -27.09 -16.02
CA ALA A 117 29.67 -28.19 -15.57
C ALA A 117 29.25 -29.54 -16.19
N THR A 118 27.94 -29.78 -16.31
CA THR A 118 27.40 -30.99 -16.95
C THR A 118 27.75 -31.02 -18.43
N LEU A 119 27.66 -29.89 -19.12
CA LEU A 119 28.03 -29.77 -20.53
C LEU A 119 29.54 -29.98 -20.72
N HIS A 120 30.37 -29.37 -19.87
CA HIS A 120 31.81 -29.55 -19.90
C HIS A 120 32.20 -31.02 -19.68
N PHE A 121 31.56 -31.70 -18.72
CA PHE A 121 31.76 -33.12 -18.47
C PHE A 121 31.40 -33.96 -19.71
N ARG A 122 30.23 -33.74 -20.30
CA ARG A 122 29.80 -34.44 -21.52
C ARG A 122 30.75 -34.21 -22.68
N LEU A 123 31.19 -32.97 -22.89
CA LEU A 123 32.14 -32.65 -23.95
C LEU A 123 33.47 -33.39 -23.73
N SER A 124 33.95 -33.41 -22.48
CA SER A 124 35.17 -34.12 -22.09
C SER A 124 35.04 -35.62 -22.37
N GLU A 125 33.91 -36.25 -22.02
CA GLU A 125 33.66 -37.66 -22.37
C GLU A 125 33.68 -37.90 -23.88
N THR A 126 32.98 -37.07 -24.66
CA THR A 126 32.96 -37.23 -26.13
C THR A 126 34.34 -37.05 -26.77
N MET A 127 35.17 -36.17 -26.20
CA MET A 127 36.54 -35.97 -26.68
C MET A 127 37.42 -37.19 -26.40
N ILE A 128 37.24 -37.81 -25.22
CA ILE A 128 37.91 -39.05 -24.85
C ILE A 128 37.52 -40.17 -25.83
N ASP A 129 36.23 -40.31 -26.14
CA ASP A 129 35.73 -41.33 -27.07
C ASP A 129 36.36 -41.18 -28.47
N LEU A 130 36.37 -39.95 -28.99
CA LEU A 130 36.97 -39.66 -30.29
C LEU A 130 38.49 -39.89 -30.30
N ALA A 131 39.18 -39.61 -29.19
CA ALA A 131 40.61 -39.82 -29.07
C ALA A 131 40.95 -41.33 -29.05
N GLU A 132 40.18 -42.11 -28.29
CA GLU A 132 40.29 -43.57 -28.24
C GLU A 132 40.01 -44.20 -29.62
N GLU A 133 38.93 -43.77 -30.30
CA GLU A 133 38.53 -44.30 -31.61
C GLU A 133 39.55 -43.98 -32.71
N LYS A 134 40.02 -42.74 -32.80
CA LYS A 134 40.82 -42.27 -33.95
C LYS A 134 42.32 -42.47 -33.80
N PHE A 135 42.83 -42.45 -32.57
CA PHE A 135 44.26 -42.51 -32.30
C PHE A 135 44.68 -43.77 -31.54
N GLY A 136 43.74 -44.62 -31.12
CA GLY A 136 44.04 -45.88 -30.42
C GLY A 136 44.68 -45.70 -29.04
N VAL A 137 44.53 -44.52 -28.44
CA VAL A 137 45.09 -44.19 -27.13
C VAL A 137 44.07 -44.53 -26.05
N GLU A 138 44.32 -45.54 -25.21
CA GLU A 138 43.44 -45.92 -24.10
C GLU A 138 43.54 -44.93 -22.91
N ILE A 139 42.70 -43.89 -22.91
CA ILE A 139 42.71 -42.84 -21.88
C ILE A 139 41.92 -43.29 -20.64
N ARG A 140 40.79 -43.99 -20.82
CA ARG A 140 39.92 -44.44 -19.72
C ARG A 140 40.55 -45.51 -18.82
N LYS A 141 41.57 -46.22 -19.28
CA LYS A 141 42.10 -47.44 -18.64
C LYS A 141 43.05 -47.21 -17.45
N ASN A 142 43.48 -45.97 -17.18
CA ASN A 142 44.51 -45.67 -16.17
C ASN A 142 44.01 -45.09 -14.84
N PHE A 143 42.70 -44.95 -14.63
CA PHE A 143 42.15 -44.37 -13.38
C PHE A 143 42.22 -45.29 -12.15
N GLY A 144 42.80 -46.50 -12.27
CA GLY A 144 42.87 -47.50 -11.20
C GLY A 144 44.24 -48.11 -10.94
N SER A 145 45.31 -47.62 -11.56
CA SER A 145 46.66 -48.11 -11.27
C SER A 145 47.06 -47.69 -9.85
N LYS A 146 47.15 -48.67 -8.94
CA LYS A 146 47.69 -48.45 -7.58
C LYS A 146 49.12 -47.88 -7.67
N PRO A 147 49.53 -47.00 -6.74
CA PRO A 147 50.92 -46.58 -6.64
C PRO A 147 51.87 -47.78 -6.42
#